data_AF-A0A2V9NY21-F1
#
_entry.id   AF-A0A2V9NY21-F1
#
_cell.length_a   1.000
_cell.length_b   1.000
_cell.length_c   1.000
_cell.angle_alpha   90.00
_cell.angle_beta   90.00
_cell.angle_gamma   90.00
#
_symmetry.space_group_name_H-M   'P 1'
#
loop_
_entity.id
_entity.type
_entity.pdbx_description
1 polymer ?
#
loop_
_entity_poly.entity_id
_entity_poly.type
_entity_poly.pdbx_seq_one_letter_code
_entity_poly.pdbx_strand_id
1 'polypeptide(L)'
;AARRRLRPLLLGFWVTFIFGLGGTTPLPKFLLGRYFDILTFERFTLWAALMVLPLVGAFAEQVIERHGKRAVLGFATAALITLLLPMGWMAVTPFSPNANINVDAVDAFLNRDGHDRYRYLTLGFGNALPKVSTYTDANSVDGEYNSARLLPEFTHYGTAQLTSAKYFGTSGMEALRMMLRHASHYGLKYIFIRDPYYEPLISFAGWRKVETYESGTITVWSKEDVPPARPIPSDAMPTALEGLLWGTLPLASSILAILFAFLIPDRVRARSEILLPFPERELQGAYVREARS
;
A
#
# COMPACT_ATOMS: atom_id res chain seq x y z
N ALA A 1 -8.27 -14.77 -33.83
CA ALA A 1 -7.26 -15.37 -32.91
C ALA A 1 -6.90 -14.47 -31.72
N ALA A 2 -6.73 -13.16 -31.91
CA ALA A 2 -6.34 -12.20 -30.86
C ALA A 2 -7.22 -12.23 -29.58
N ARG A 3 -8.56 -12.29 -29.71
CA ARG A 3 -9.48 -12.33 -28.56
C ARG A 3 -9.37 -13.58 -27.68
N ARG A 4 -8.87 -14.72 -28.20
CA ARG A 4 -8.67 -15.93 -27.37
C ARG A 4 -7.44 -15.80 -26.47
N ARG A 5 -6.42 -15.04 -26.90
CA ARG A 5 -5.18 -14.83 -26.15
C ARG A 5 -5.35 -13.92 -24.93
N LEU A 6 -6.37 -13.08 -24.92
CA LEU A 6 -6.71 -12.20 -23.79
C LEU A 6 -7.51 -12.90 -22.68
N ARG A 7 -8.00 -14.12 -22.91
CA ARG A 7 -8.84 -14.83 -21.92
C ARG A 7 -8.11 -15.17 -20.61
N PRO A 8 -6.86 -15.69 -20.62
CA PRO A 8 -6.13 -15.94 -19.38
C PRO A 8 -5.89 -14.65 -18.60
N LEU A 9 -5.60 -13.57 -19.33
CA LEU A 9 -5.35 -12.25 -18.75
C LEU A 9 -6.64 -11.62 -18.18
N LEU A 10 -7.79 -11.81 -18.82
CA LEU A 10 -9.09 -11.43 -18.27
C LEU A 10 -9.45 -12.22 -17.01
N LEU A 11 -9.14 -13.51 -16.97
CA LEU A 11 -9.35 -14.34 -15.79
C LEU A 11 -8.42 -13.91 -14.64
N GLY A 12 -7.14 -13.69 -14.93
CA GLY A 12 -6.18 -13.14 -13.98
C GLY A 12 -6.59 -11.78 -13.45
N PHE A 13 -7.10 -10.90 -14.32
CA PHE A 13 -7.69 -9.61 -13.93
C PHE A 13 -8.83 -9.80 -12.94
N TRP A 14 -9.81 -10.65 -13.20
CA TRP A 14 -10.93 -10.84 -12.27
C TRP A 14 -10.50 -11.39 -10.92
N VAL A 15 -9.58 -12.36 -10.91
CA VAL A 15 -9.04 -12.91 -9.65
C VAL A 15 -8.33 -11.80 -8.86
N THR A 16 -7.40 -11.08 -9.49
CA THR A 16 -6.65 -10.00 -8.82
C THR A 16 -7.54 -8.82 -8.45
N PHE A 17 -8.53 -8.48 -9.26
CA PHE A 17 -9.48 -7.40 -8.97
C PHE A 17 -10.33 -7.73 -7.74
N ILE A 18 -10.93 -8.93 -7.68
CA ILE A 18 -11.75 -9.33 -6.54
C ILE A 18 -10.93 -9.37 -5.24
N PHE A 19 -9.69 -9.84 -5.30
CA PHE A 19 -8.80 -9.80 -4.14
C PHE A 19 -8.37 -8.37 -3.81
N GLY A 20 -8.09 -7.52 -4.80
CA GLY A 20 -7.72 -6.11 -4.61
C GLY A 20 -8.83 -5.26 -3.97
N LEU A 21 -10.09 -5.67 -4.10
CA LEU A 21 -11.23 -5.10 -3.38
C LEU A 21 -11.18 -5.36 -1.86
N GLY A 22 -10.34 -6.28 -1.39
CA GLY A 22 -10.13 -6.56 0.02
C GLY A 22 -11.43 -6.87 0.76
N GLY A 23 -11.69 -6.13 1.84
CA GLY A 23 -12.87 -6.32 2.69
C GLY A 23 -14.20 -5.80 2.13
N THR A 24 -14.20 -5.14 0.97
CA THR A 24 -15.45 -4.68 0.33
C THR A 24 -16.24 -5.81 -0.31
N THR A 25 -15.62 -6.99 -0.47
CA THR A 25 -16.31 -8.23 -0.85
C THR A 25 -16.03 -9.33 0.19
N PRO A 26 -16.97 -10.25 0.45
CA PRO A 26 -16.76 -11.31 1.44
C PRO A 26 -15.81 -12.41 0.96
N LEU A 27 -15.54 -12.49 -0.36
CA LEU A 27 -14.82 -13.61 -0.96
C LEU A 27 -13.36 -13.73 -0.50
N PRO A 28 -12.54 -12.65 -0.48
CA PRO A 28 -11.15 -12.77 -0.04
C PRO A 28 -11.05 -13.23 1.42
N LYS A 29 -11.94 -12.75 2.29
CA LYS A 29 -11.98 -13.16 3.71
C LYS A 29 -12.37 -14.63 3.87
N PHE A 30 -13.35 -15.10 3.12
CA PHE A 30 -13.77 -16.51 3.14
C PHE A 30 -12.65 -17.46 2.67
N LEU A 31 -11.91 -17.09 1.62
CA LEU A 31 -10.85 -17.95 1.05
C LEU A 31 -9.54 -17.89 1.84
N LEU A 32 -9.16 -16.72 2.36
CA LEU A 32 -7.87 -16.53 3.05
C LEU A 32 -7.94 -16.81 4.55
N GLY A 33 -9.13 -16.79 5.16
CA GLY A 33 -9.29 -16.94 6.61
C GLY A 33 -8.42 -15.93 7.36
N ARG A 34 -7.57 -16.42 8.29
CA ARG A 34 -6.69 -15.57 9.10
C ARG A 34 -5.65 -14.79 8.29
N TYR A 35 -5.26 -15.26 7.11
CA TYR A 35 -4.30 -14.53 6.26
C TYR A 35 -4.88 -13.23 5.71
N PHE A 36 -6.21 -13.09 5.69
CA PHE A 36 -6.88 -11.86 5.29
C PHE A 36 -6.43 -10.65 6.13
N ASP A 37 -6.22 -10.85 7.44
CA ASP A 37 -5.89 -9.77 8.37
C ASP A 37 -4.41 -9.32 8.28
N ILE A 38 -3.58 -10.07 7.56
CA ILE A 38 -2.13 -9.82 7.44
C ILE A 38 -1.76 -9.29 6.04
N LEU A 39 -2.55 -9.65 5.02
CA LEU A 39 -2.20 -9.44 3.62
C LEU A 39 -2.45 -7.98 3.17
N THR A 40 -1.45 -7.42 2.49
CA THR A 40 -1.54 -6.09 1.83
C THR A 40 -2.21 -6.24 0.47
N PHE A 41 -3.50 -5.90 0.39
CA PHE A 41 -4.34 -6.13 -0.80
C PHE A 41 -3.98 -5.24 -2.00
N GLU A 42 -3.25 -4.16 -1.77
CA GLU A 42 -2.72 -3.22 -2.75
C GLU A 42 -1.88 -3.91 -3.83
N ARG A 43 -1.22 -5.03 -3.47
CA ARG A 43 -0.48 -5.86 -4.43
C ARG A 43 -1.40 -6.42 -5.50
N PHE A 44 -2.60 -6.86 -5.14
CA PHE A 44 -3.57 -7.35 -6.12
C PHE A 44 -4.16 -6.22 -6.95
N THR A 45 -4.40 -5.05 -6.35
CA THR A 45 -4.85 -3.85 -7.06
C THR A 45 -3.85 -3.43 -8.14
N LEU A 46 -2.55 -3.46 -7.83
CA LEU A 46 -1.49 -3.18 -8.81
C LEU A 46 -1.55 -4.16 -9.99
N TRP A 47 -1.64 -5.47 -9.71
CA TRP A 47 -1.72 -6.48 -10.76
C TRP A 47 -3.00 -6.38 -11.58
N ALA A 48 -4.14 -6.12 -10.95
CA ALA A 48 -5.40 -5.90 -11.63
C ALA A 48 -5.31 -4.69 -12.58
N ALA A 49 -4.73 -3.59 -12.12
CA ALA A 49 -4.51 -2.39 -12.94
C ALA A 49 -3.60 -2.68 -14.14
N LEU A 50 -2.50 -3.43 -13.94
CA LEU A 50 -1.60 -3.79 -15.03
C LEU A 50 -2.27 -4.72 -16.05
N MET A 51 -3.00 -5.73 -15.58
CA MET A 51 -3.67 -6.70 -16.44
C MET A 51 -4.83 -6.09 -17.21
N VAL A 52 -5.52 -5.08 -16.67
CA VAL A 52 -6.67 -4.48 -17.38
C VAL A 52 -6.25 -3.59 -18.56
N LEU A 53 -5.04 -3.04 -18.55
CA LEU A 53 -4.54 -2.10 -19.57
C LEU A 53 -4.72 -2.58 -21.02
N PRO A 54 -4.23 -3.76 -21.45
CA PRO A 54 -4.40 -4.21 -22.83
C PRO A 54 -5.86 -4.54 -23.18
N LEU A 55 -6.70 -4.90 -22.20
CA LEU A 55 -8.13 -5.13 -22.41
C LEU A 55 -8.85 -3.82 -22.72
N VAL A 56 -8.60 -2.80 -21.90
CA VAL A 56 -9.15 -1.45 -22.08
C VAL A 56 -8.60 -0.83 -23.38
N GLY A 57 -7.32 -1.04 -23.70
CA GLY A 57 -6.71 -0.58 -24.95
C GLY A 57 -7.39 -1.16 -26.19
N ALA A 58 -7.57 -2.49 -26.24
CA ALA A 58 -8.25 -3.14 -27.36
C ALA A 58 -9.75 -2.78 -27.47
N PHE A 59 -10.39 -2.47 -26.33
CA PHE A 59 -11.75 -1.95 -26.30
C PHE A 59 -11.80 -0.50 -26.81
N ALA A 60 -10.87 0.33 -26.37
CA ALA A 60 -10.77 1.72 -26.78
C ALA A 60 -10.52 1.86 -28.29
N GLU A 61 -9.63 1.04 -28.85
CA GLU A 61 -9.37 0.97 -30.29
C GLU A 61 -10.67 0.76 -31.09
N GLN A 62 -11.45 -0.27 -30.75
CA GLN A 62 -12.71 -0.58 -31.45
C GLN A 62 -13.75 0.55 -31.32
N VAL A 63 -13.84 1.17 -30.14
CA VAL A 63 -14.80 2.25 -29.89
C VAL A 63 -14.39 3.53 -30.61
N ILE A 64 -13.08 3.81 -30.68
CA ILE A 64 -12.50 4.94 -31.42
C ILE A 64 -12.67 4.74 -32.93
N GLU A 65 -12.44 3.55 -33.47
CA GLU A 65 -12.72 3.27 -34.88
C GLU A 65 -14.19 3.53 -35.24
N ARG A 66 -15.13 3.18 -34.34
CA ARG A 66 -16.56 3.32 -34.60
C ARG A 66 -17.11 4.73 -34.40
N HIS A 67 -16.61 5.50 -33.43
CA HIS A 67 -17.17 6.80 -33.04
C HIS A 67 -16.19 7.98 -33.16
N GLY A 68 -14.97 7.73 -33.65
CA GLY A 68 -13.94 8.72 -33.92
C GLY A 68 -13.65 9.62 -32.72
N LYS A 69 -13.65 10.94 -32.96
CA LYS A 69 -13.31 11.97 -31.97
C LYS A 69 -14.18 11.94 -30.71
N ARG A 70 -15.46 11.52 -30.81
CA ARG A 70 -16.36 11.45 -29.65
C ARG A 70 -15.90 10.39 -28.65
N ALA A 71 -15.41 9.25 -29.14
CA ALA A 71 -14.83 8.20 -28.29
C ALA A 71 -13.55 8.69 -27.61
N VAL A 72 -12.66 9.34 -28.34
CA VAL A 72 -11.41 9.90 -27.79
C VAL A 72 -11.73 10.88 -26.65
N LEU A 73 -12.67 11.81 -26.88
CA LEU A 73 -13.10 12.76 -25.84
C LEU A 73 -13.71 12.03 -24.64
N GLY A 74 -14.53 11.00 -24.87
CA GLY A 74 -15.12 10.19 -23.81
C GLY A 74 -14.07 9.49 -22.95
N PHE A 75 -13.09 8.82 -23.56
CA PHE A 75 -12.01 8.15 -22.83
C PHE A 75 -11.10 9.14 -22.10
N ALA A 76 -10.75 10.27 -22.72
CA ALA A 76 -9.96 11.32 -22.07
C ALA A 76 -10.69 11.89 -20.84
N THR A 77 -12.00 12.14 -20.97
CA THR A 77 -12.85 12.62 -19.87
C THR A 77 -12.94 11.58 -18.76
N ALA A 78 -13.15 10.30 -19.11
CA ALA A 78 -13.18 9.22 -18.12
C ALA A 78 -11.84 9.10 -17.37
N ALA A 79 -10.71 9.16 -18.08
CA ALA A 79 -9.38 9.13 -17.47
C ALA A 79 -9.16 10.32 -16.51
N LEU A 80 -9.54 11.53 -16.94
CA LEU A 80 -9.51 12.72 -16.08
C LEU A 80 -10.36 12.54 -14.83
N ILE A 81 -11.59 12.04 -14.96
CA ILE A 81 -12.48 11.78 -13.83
C ILE A 81 -11.86 10.75 -12.88
N THR A 82 -11.29 9.65 -13.39
CA THR A 82 -10.65 8.63 -12.57
C THR A 82 -9.43 9.16 -11.79
N LEU A 83 -8.70 10.14 -12.35
CA LEU A 83 -7.58 10.80 -11.66
C LEU A 83 -8.07 11.84 -10.64
N LEU A 84 -9.04 12.67 -11.02
CA LEU A 84 -9.51 13.79 -10.22
C LEU A 84 -10.44 13.38 -9.08
N LEU A 85 -11.26 12.34 -9.25
CA LEU A 85 -12.21 11.91 -8.22
C LEU A 85 -11.52 11.53 -6.90
N PRO A 86 -10.48 10.67 -6.88
CA PRO A 86 -9.77 10.36 -5.64
C PRO A 86 -9.09 11.60 -5.03
N MET A 87 -8.52 12.48 -5.86
CA MET A 87 -7.89 13.71 -5.38
C MET A 87 -8.91 14.67 -4.75
N GLY A 88 -10.05 14.86 -5.40
CA GLY A 88 -11.16 15.64 -4.87
C GLY A 88 -11.69 15.05 -3.57
N TRP A 89 -11.87 13.73 -3.51
CA TRP A 89 -12.26 13.02 -2.29
C TRP A 89 -11.26 13.25 -1.15
N MET A 90 -9.95 13.14 -1.41
CA MET A 90 -8.90 13.41 -0.41
C MET A 90 -8.86 14.87 0.06
N ALA A 91 -9.29 15.82 -0.78
CA ALA A 91 -9.33 17.24 -0.43
C ALA A 91 -10.55 17.61 0.45
N VAL A 92 -11.69 16.96 0.25
CA VAL A 92 -12.93 17.28 0.97
C VAL A 92 -13.19 16.39 2.18
N THR A 93 -12.54 15.23 2.27
CA THR A 93 -12.75 14.34 3.41
C THR A 93 -11.99 14.78 4.65
N PRO A 94 -12.60 14.70 5.84
CA PRO A 94 -11.91 14.92 7.11
C PRO A 94 -10.87 13.81 7.41
N PHE A 95 -10.89 12.71 6.65
CA PHE A 95 -9.94 11.61 6.71
C PHE A 95 -8.69 11.83 5.85
N SER A 96 -8.40 13.08 5.47
CA SER A 96 -7.27 13.38 4.59
C SER A 96 -5.97 12.84 5.21
N PRO A 97 -5.32 11.84 4.57
CA PRO A 97 -4.00 11.39 4.98
C PRO A 97 -2.92 12.46 4.79
N ASN A 98 -3.28 13.57 4.13
CA ASN A 98 -2.42 14.68 3.72
C ASN A 98 -2.53 15.91 4.63
N ALA A 99 -3.04 15.77 5.85
CA ALA A 99 -2.69 16.77 6.87
C ALA A 99 -1.18 16.61 7.08
N ASN A 100 -0.35 17.38 6.35
CA ASN A 100 1.10 17.41 6.50
C ASN A 100 1.41 17.73 7.96
N ILE A 101 1.53 16.68 8.76
CA ILE A 101 1.86 16.80 10.16
C ILE A 101 3.32 17.22 10.17
N ASN A 102 3.58 18.41 10.71
CA ASN A 102 4.94 18.76 11.03
C ASN A 102 5.36 17.88 12.22
N VAL A 103 6.31 16.99 11.94
CA VAL A 103 6.86 16.04 12.92
C VAL A 103 8.27 16.42 13.32
N ASP A 104 8.79 17.54 12.85
CA ASP A 104 10.18 17.93 13.07
C ASP A 104 10.48 18.09 14.57
N ALA A 105 9.50 18.55 15.35
CA ALA A 105 9.60 18.62 16.82
C ALA A 105 9.60 17.23 17.49
N VAL A 106 8.88 16.27 16.92
CA VAL A 106 8.87 14.87 17.37
C VAL A 106 10.23 14.23 17.10
N ASP A 107 10.74 14.40 15.88
CA ASP A 107 12.04 13.88 15.46
C ASP A 107 13.16 14.50 16.31
N ALA A 108 13.16 15.82 16.50
CA ALA A 108 14.12 16.52 17.34
C ALA A 108 14.07 16.06 18.81
N PHE A 109 12.88 15.79 19.34
CA PHE A 109 12.74 15.25 20.70
C PHE A 109 13.32 13.83 20.81
N LEU A 110 13.07 12.96 19.84
CA LEU A 110 13.53 11.57 19.88
C LEU A 110 15.05 11.46 19.68
N ASN A 111 15.64 12.38 18.93
CA ASN A 111 17.07 12.37 18.62
C ASN A 111 17.93 13.12 19.65
N ARG A 112 17.34 13.73 20.69
CA ARG A 112 18.09 14.42 21.77
C ARG A 112 18.14 13.60 23.06
N ASP A 113 19.08 13.97 23.93
CA ASP A 113 19.16 13.52 25.34
C ASP A 113 19.17 11.99 25.56
N GLY A 114 19.55 11.22 24.53
CA GLY A 114 19.57 9.75 24.57
C GLY A 114 18.18 9.12 24.67
N HIS A 115 17.17 9.77 24.09
CA HIS A 115 15.79 9.28 23.98
C HIS A 115 15.64 8.11 23.01
N ASP A 116 16.55 7.97 22.04
CA ASP A 116 16.72 6.86 21.11
C ASP A 116 16.90 5.49 21.79
N ARG A 117 17.40 5.48 23.03
CA ARG A 117 17.50 4.28 23.87
C ARG A 117 16.15 3.72 24.32
N TYR A 118 15.05 4.44 24.09
CA TYR A 118 13.71 4.02 24.42
C TYR A 118 12.86 3.91 23.16
N ARG A 119 11.77 3.13 23.25
CA ARG A 119 10.79 3.07 22.18
C ARG A 119 9.72 4.14 22.31
N TYR A 120 9.15 4.50 21.18
CA TYR A 120 8.03 5.41 21.09
C TYR A 120 6.81 4.79 20.42
N LEU A 121 5.66 5.45 20.59
CA LEU A 121 4.40 5.17 19.91
C LEU A 121 3.75 6.49 19.49
N THR A 122 3.17 6.53 18.30
CA THR A 122 2.39 7.68 17.81
C THR A 122 0.91 7.34 17.78
N LEU A 123 0.04 8.25 18.24
CA LEU A 123 -1.42 8.11 18.26
C LEU A 123 -2.08 9.29 17.53
N GLY A 124 -2.84 9.00 16.49
CA GLY A 124 -3.47 10.00 15.62
C GLY A 124 -2.57 10.58 14.52
N PHE A 125 -1.43 9.95 14.22
CA PHE A 125 -0.49 10.41 13.19
C PHE A 125 -0.82 9.87 11.79
N GLY A 126 -1.48 8.71 11.70
CA GLY A 126 -1.82 8.09 10.41
C GLY A 126 -0.59 7.97 9.52
N ASN A 127 -0.67 8.49 8.30
CA ASN A 127 0.39 8.43 7.30
C ASN A 127 1.65 9.25 7.63
N ALA A 128 1.66 10.02 8.73
CA ALA A 128 2.87 10.71 9.21
C ALA A 128 3.76 9.82 10.08
N LEU A 129 3.25 8.69 10.59
CA LEU A 129 4.05 7.72 11.35
C LEU A 129 5.34 7.31 10.63
N PRO A 130 5.32 6.86 9.35
CA PRO A 130 6.53 6.45 8.66
C PRO A 130 7.53 7.60 8.46
N LYS A 131 7.07 8.86 8.40
CA LYS A 131 7.96 10.02 8.35
C LYS A 131 8.81 10.09 9.62
N VAL A 132 8.19 9.98 10.80
CA VAL A 132 8.90 9.95 12.08
C VAL A 132 9.93 8.82 12.09
N SER A 133 9.51 7.60 11.72
CA SER A 133 10.38 6.41 11.71
C SER A 133 11.54 6.49 10.71
N THR A 134 11.48 7.39 9.73
CA THR A 134 12.57 7.57 8.75
C THR A 134 13.64 8.52 9.25
N TYR A 135 13.29 9.50 10.10
CA TYR A 135 14.18 10.57 10.53
C TYR A 135 14.63 10.46 11.99
N THR A 136 14.30 9.35 12.66
CA THR A 136 14.69 9.11 14.04
C THR A 136 15.47 7.81 14.20
N ASP A 137 16.45 7.81 15.11
CA ASP A 137 17.18 6.61 15.51
C ASP A 137 16.41 5.79 16.58
N ALA A 138 15.39 6.38 17.20
CA ALA A 138 14.55 5.70 18.17
C ALA A 138 13.70 4.61 17.49
N ASN A 139 13.60 3.44 18.10
CA ASN A 139 12.75 2.37 17.56
C ASN A 139 11.29 2.59 17.96
N SER A 140 10.35 2.32 17.06
CA SER A 140 8.92 2.34 17.38
C SER A 140 8.41 0.94 17.74
N VAL A 141 7.37 0.84 18.58
CA VAL A 141 6.62 -0.42 18.80
C VAL A 141 5.55 -0.67 17.74
N ASP A 142 5.27 0.32 16.88
CA ASP A 142 4.33 0.26 15.76
C ASP A 142 5.00 0.73 14.46
N GLY A 143 4.49 0.33 13.30
CA GLY A 143 5.14 0.62 12.00
C GLY A 143 4.21 0.44 10.81
N GLU A 144 4.48 1.04 9.66
CA GLU A 144 3.60 0.86 8.48
C GLU A 144 3.48 -0.61 8.03
N TYR A 145 4.54 -1.41 8.23
CA TYR A 145 4.61 -2.75 7.69
C TYR A 145 3.84 -3.78 8.55
N ASN A 146 2.65 -4.19 8.08
CA ASN A 146 1.78 -5.15 8.76
C ASN A 146 2.46 -6.48 9.10
N SER A 147 3.28 -7.03 8.21
CA SER A 147 3.92 -8.33 8.44
C SER A 147 5.02 -8.28 9.49
N ALA A 148 5.58 -7.11 9.79
CA ALA A 148 6.56 -6.95 10.87
C ALA A 148 5.90 -6.79 12.26
N ARG A 149 4.56 -6.80 12.36
CA ARG A 149 3.83 -6.78 13.63
C ARG A 149 3.84 -8.16 14.30
N LEU A 150 5.01 -8.59 14.72
CA LEU A 150 5.24 -9.91 15.29
C LEU A 150 5.00 -9.98 16.81
N LEU A 151 4.83 -8.83 17.49
CA LEU A 151 4.62 -8.86 18.94
C LEU A 151 3.28 -9.53 19.28
N PRO A 152 3.21 -10.33 20.37
CA PRO A 152 2.01 -11.05 20.76
C PRO A 152 0.76 -10.16 20.84
N GLU A 153 0.91 -8.93 21.30
CA GLU A 153 -0.16 -7.95 21.47
C GLU A 153 -0.82 -7.54 20.14
N PHE A 154 -0.10 -7.64 19.01
CA PHE A 154 -0.67 -7.41 17.68
C PHE A 154 -1.30 -8.67 17.09
N THR A 155 -0.63 -9.81 17.23
CA THR A 155 -1.03 -11.06 16.58
C THR A 155 -2.30 -11.68 17.16
N HIS A 156 -2.60 -11.41 18.43
CA HIS A 156 -3.80 -11.90 19.12
C HIS A 156 -5.08 -11.17 18.70
N TYR A 157 -4.99 -9.86 18.40
CA TYR A 157 -6.15 -9.04 18.11
C TYR A 157 -6.30 -8.72 16.61
N GLY A 158 -5.31 -9.11 15.78
CA GLY A 158 -5.36 -8.94 14.32
C GLY A 158 -5.46 -7.47 13.92
N THR A 159 -4.82 -6.58 14.67
CA THR A 159 -5.03 -5.15 14.51
C THR A 159 -4.03 -4.55 13.54
N ALA A 160 -4.52 -3.59 12.77
CA ALA A 160 -3.69 -2.67 12.02
C ALA A 160 -2.99 -1.67 12.97
N GLN A 161 -2.54 -0.55 12.42
CA GLN A 161 -1.71 0.43 13.11
C GLN A 161 -2.34 0.97 14.39
N LEU A 162 -1.59 0.91 15.51
CA LEU A 162 -2.04 1.44 16.80
C LEU A 162 -2.24 2.94 16.76
N THR A 163 -1.51 3.65 15.87
CA THR A 163 -1.78 5.07 15.63
C THR A 163 -3.24 5.36 15.26
N SER A 164 -3.93 4.38 14.70
CA SER A 164 -5.31 4.46 14.21
C SER A 164 -6.22 3.46 14.94
N ALA A 165 -5.82 2.98 16.12
CA ALA A 165 -6.51 1.93 16.89
C ALA A 165 -8.03 2.15 17.02
N LYS A 166 -8.49 3.39 17.24
CA LYS A 166 -9.92 3.71 17.39
C LYS A 166 -10.77 3.33 16.18
N TYR A 167 -10.19 3.33 14.98
CA TYR A 167 -10.88 3.00 13.73
C TYR A 167 -11.01 1.49 13.51
N PHE A 168 -10.27 0.68 14.26
CA PHE A 168 -10.33 -0.79 14.24
C PHE A 168 -11.23 -1.35 15.35
N GLY A 169 -12.08 -0.51 15.94
CA GLY A 169 -13.09 -0.91 16.92
C GLY A 169 -12.50 -1.52 18.20
N THR A 170 -13.19 -2.52 18.73
CA THR A 170 -12.81 -3.17 19.99
C THR A 170 -11.46 -3.86 19.92
N SER A 171 -11.17 -4.58 18.84
CA SER A 171 -9.89 -5.25 18.65
C SER A 171 -8.72 -4.26 18.66
N GLY A 172 -8.84 -3.16 17.90
CA GLY A 172 -7.84 -2.08 17.86
C GLY A 172 -7.53 -1.50 19.23
N MET A 173 -8.57 -1.17 19.99
CA MET A 173 -8.43 -0.61 21.32
C MET A 173 -7.90 -1.62 22.36
N GLU A 174 -8.23 -2.91 22.23
CA GLU A 174 -7.65 -3.95 23.09
C GLU A 174 -6.16 -4.19 22.80
N ALA A 175 -5.73 -4.18 21.53
CA ALA A 175 -4.31 -4.25 21.20
C ALA A 175 -3.55 -3.06 21.79
N LEU A 176 -4.09 -1.85 21.70
CA LEU A 176 -3.51 -0.66 22.34
C LEU A 176 -3.42 -0.84 23.87
N ARG A 177 -4.50 -1.31 24.51
CA ARG A 177 -4.51 -1.57 25.96
C ARG A 177 -3.46 -2.60 26.36
N MET A 178 -3.31 -3.68 25.59
CA MET A 178 -2.31 -4.72 25.88
C MET A 178 -0.88 -4.22 25.65
N MET A 179 -0.63 -3.41 24.62
CA MET A 179 0.66 -2.74 24.41
C MET A 179 1.01 -1.84 25.60
N LEU A 180 0.06 -1.04 26.09
CA LEU A 180 0.27 -0.17 27.25
C LEU A 180 0.54 -0.97 28.54
N ARG A 181 -0.14 -2.10 28.74
CA ARG A 181 0.13 -3.00 29.88
C ARG A 181 1.55 -3.56 29.87
N HIS A 182 2.07 -3.89 28.69
CA HIS A 182 3.42 -4.45 28.53
C HIS A 182 4.47 -3.39 28.11
N ALA A 183 4.16 -2.10 28.22
CA ALA A 183 5.04 -1.03 27.75
C ALA A 183 6.46 -1.11 28.31
N SER A 184 6.61 -1.39 29.61
CA SER A 184 7.91 -1.52 30.26
C SER A 184 8.72 -2.71 29.74
N HIS A 185 8.07 -3.79 29.30
CA HIS A 185 8.74 -4.94 28.69
C HIS A 185 9.39 -4.58 27.35
N TYR A 186 8.72 -3.74 26.56
CA TYR A 186 9.20 -3.26 25.27
C TYR A 186 10.04 -1.99 25.36
N GLY A 187 10.27 -1.43 26.54
CA GLY A 187 10.96 -0.14 26.69
C GLY A 187 10.19 1.03 26.06
N LEU A 188 8.86 0.93 25.92
CA LEU A 188 7.99 1.99 25.42
C LEU A 188 7.86 3.09 26.47
N LYS A 189 8.59 4.19 26.27
CA LYS A 189 8.64 5.30 27.21
C LYS A 189 7.83 6.50 26.73
N TYR A 190 7.89 6.81 25.44
CA TYR A 190 7.32 8.03 24.87
C TYR A 190 6.09 7.73 24.03
N ILE A 191 5.01 8.48 24.24
CA ILE A 191 3.80 8.42 23.42
C ILE A 191 3.49 9.82 22.92
N PHE A 192 3.45 9.96 21.59
CA PHE A 192 3.05 11.20 20.93
C PHE A 192 1.59 11.12 20.57
N ILE A 193 0.79 12.03 21.10
CA ILE A 193 -0.66 12.06 20.88
C ILE A 193 -0.99 13.31 20.09
N ARG A 194 -1.60 13.11 18.92
CA ARG A 194 -2.22 14.18 18.14
C ARG A 194 -3.74 14.19 18.29
N ASP A 195 -4.32 13.02 18.49
CA ASP A 195 -5.76 12.84 18.61
C ASP A 195 -6.17 12.77 20.08
N PRO A 196 -6.84 13.80 20.64
CA PRO A 196 -7.20 13.86 22.05
C PRO A 196 -8.06 12.69 22.52
N TYR A 197 -8.70 11.96 21.60
CA TYR A 197 -9.44 10.73 21.91
C TYR A 197 -8.64 9.73 22.76
N TYR A 198 -7.32 9.65 22.57
CA TYR A 198 -6.47 8.71 23.30
C TYR A 198 -5.99 9.24 24.66
N GLU A 199 -6.01 10.56 24.90
CA GLU A 199 -5.45 11.16 26.12
C GLU A 199 -6.01 10.56 27.42
N PRO A 200 -7.34 10.33 27.57
CA PRO A 200 -7.87 9.72 28.78
C PRO A 200 -7.27 8.34 29.04
N LEU A 201 -7.18 7.49 28.00
CA LEU A 201 -6.62 6.15 28.12
C LEU A 201 -5.16 6.18 28.58
N ILE A 202 -4.36 7.08 27.99
CA ILE A 202 -2.93 7.21 28.30
C ILE A 202 -2.72 7.76 29.71
N SER A 203 -3.50 8.77 30.10
CA SER A 203 -3.51 9.34 31.44
C SER A 203 -3.88 8.28 32.50
N PHE A 204 -4.96 7.53 32.30
CA PHE A 204 -5.36 6.44 33.21
C PHE A 204 -4.34 5.29 33.27
N ALA A 205 -3.57 5.07 32.20
CA ALA A 205 -2.51 4.07 32.18
C ALA A 205 -1.24 4.51 32.94
N GLY A 206 -1.21 5.75 33.45
CA GLY A 206 -0.13 6.28 34.30
C GLY A 206 0.97 7.04 33.55
N TRP A 207 0.74 7.42 32.29
CA TRP A 207 1.64 8.32 31.57
C TRP A 207 1.38 9.77 31.97
N ARG A 208 2.43 10.58 31.95
CA ARG A 208 2.37 12.01 32.27
C ARG A 208 2.75 12.85 31.05
N LYS A 209 2.00 13.91 30.81
CA LYS A 209 2.30 14.88 29.76
C LYS A 209 3.58 15.65 30.10
N VAL A 210 4.53 15.71 29.16
CA VAL A 210 5.86 16.31 29.32
C VAL A 210 5.95 17.60 28.53
N GLU A 211 5.70 17.52 27.22
CA GLU A 211 5.87 18.61 26.27
C GLU A 211 4.67 18.71 25.34
N THR A 212 4.53 19.86 24.68
CA THR A 212 3.50 20.11 23.68
C THR A 212 4.10 20.89 22.53
N TYR A 213 3.82 20.46 21.31
CA TYR A 213 4.36 21.02 20.08
C TYR A 213 3.23 21.50 19.15
N GLU A 214 3.61 22.17 18.06
CA GLU A 214 2.69 22.57 16.99
C GLU A 214 1.46 23.32 17.53
N SER A 215 1.72 24.32 18.38
CA SER A 215 0.70 25.17 19.00
C SER A 215 -0.39 24.42 19.79
N GLY A 216 -0.09 23.24 20.33
CA GLY A 216 -1.05 22.44 21.09
C GLY A 216 -1.48 21.14 20.43
N THR A 217 -1.13 20.96 19.15
CA THR A 217 -1.67 19.86 18.33
C THR A 217 -1.04 18.50 18.64
N ILE A 218 0.23 18.48 19.08
CA ILE A 218 0.94 17.25 19.43
C ILE A 218 1.37 17.34 20.89
N THR A 219 1.01 16.34 21.69
CA THR A 219 1.41 16.23 23.09
C THR A 219 2.33 15.03 23.29
N VAL A 220 3.40 15.21 24.05
CA VAL A 220 4.32 14.13 24.41
C VAL A 220 3.98 13.66 25.81
N TRP A 221 3.82 12.36 25.96
CA TRP A 221 3.56 11.69 27.21
C TRP A 221 4.69 10.73 27.53
N SER A 222 5.14 10.70 28.77
CA SER A 222 6.21 9.80 29.22
C SER A 222 5.84 9.05 30.48
N LYS A 223 6.56 7.95 30.71
CA LYS A 223 6.47 7.13 31.92
C LYS A 223 7.86 6.97 32.53
N GLU A 224 8.00 7.21 33.83
CA GLU A 224 9.29 7.24 34.53
C GLU A 224 9.87 5.82 34.69
N ASP A 225 9.04 4.84 35.05
CA ASP A 225 9.45 3.45 35.36
C ASP A 225 9.61 2.54 34.13
N VAL A 226 10.30 3.02 33.10
CA VAL A 226 10.53 2.27 31.86
C VAL A 226 12.03 2.04 31.66
N PRO A 227 12.50 0.78 31.60
CA PRO A 227 13.91 0.49 31.31
C PRO A 227 14.23 0.78 29.84
N PRO A 228 15.51 1.01 29.50
CA PRO A 228 15.93 1.14 28.10
C PRO A 228 15.49 -0.04 27.24
N ALA A 229 15.16 0.25 25.99
CA ALA A 229 14.71 -0.70 24.99
C ALA A 229 15.78 -1.77 24.76
N ARG A 230 15.40 -3.03 24.92
CA ARG A 230 16.25 -4.17 24.53
C ARG A 230 16.09 -4.43 23.03
N PRO A 231 17.16 -4.86 22.33
CA PRO A 231 17.04 -5.34 20.97
C PRO A 231 16.04 -6.50 20.90
N ILE A 232 15.11 -6.44 19.96
CA ILE A 232 14.20 -7.54 19.66
C ILE A 232 14.72 -8.16 18.37
N PRO A 233 15.25 -9.39 18.40
CA PRO A 233 15.72 -10.05 17.19
C PRO A 233 14.54 -10.21 16.23
N SER A 234 14.71 -9.72 15.00
CA SER A 234 13.72 -9.81 13.94
C SER A 234 14.41 -10.38 12.70
N ASP A 235 13.85 -11.46 12.17
CA ASP A 235 14.23 -12.06 10.90
C ASP A 235 13.87 -11.17 9.70
N ALA A 236 12.99 -10.18 9.91
CA ALA A 236 12.60 -9.21 8.91
C ALA A 236 13.56 -8.02 8.77
N MET A 237 14.61 -7.91 9.61
CA MET A 237 15.57 -6.82 9.51
C MET A 237 16.58 -7.09 8.38
N PRO A 238 16.57 -6.30 7.29
CA PRO A 238 17.46 -6.55 6.17
C PRO A 238 18.92 -6.29 6.55
N THR A 239 19.81 -7.10 6.00
CA THR A 239 21.25 -6.90 6.09
C THR A 239 21.68 -5.66 5.30
N ALA A 240 22.87 -5.12 5.60
CA ALA A 240 23.42 -3.98 4.86
C ALA A 240 23.56 -4.26 3.36
N LEU A 241 23.88 -5.50 2.98
CA LEU A 241 23.96 -5.92 1.58
C LEU A 241 22.59 -5.92 0.92
N GLU A 242 21.56 -6.47 1.57
CA GLU A 242 20.19 -6.41 1.06
C GLU A 242 19.74 -4.95 0.88
N GLY A 243 20.02 -4.08 1.85
CA GLY A 243 19.75 -2.64 1.74
C GLY A 243 20.43 -2.00 0.53
N LEU A 244 21.72 -2.30 0.30
CA LEU A 244 22.47 -1.80 -0.85
C LEU A 244 21.90 -2.31 -2.18
N LEU A 245 21.58 -3.60 -2.27
CA LEU A 245 21.00 -4.22 -3.46
C LEU A 245 19.64 -3.59 -3.78
N TRP A 246 18.78 -3.41 -2.77
CA TRP A 246 17.48 -2.76 -2.93
C TRP A 246 17.59 -1.30 -3.39
N GLY A 247 18.59 -0.57 -2.90
CA GLY A 247 18.82 0.82 -3.29
C GLY A 247 19.42 0.98 -4.69
N THR A 248 20.18 -0.01 -5.19
CA THR A 248 20.99 0.13 -6.41
C THR A 248 20.49 -0.69 -7.59
N LEU A 249 20.05 -1.94 -7.38
CA LEU A 249 19.67 -2.85 -8.47
C LEU A 249 18.51 -2.32 -9.34
N PRO A 250 17.40 -1.78 -8.80
CA PRO A 250 16.31 -1.29 -9.65
C PRO A 250 16.77 -0.16 -10.58
N LEU A 251 17.52 0.81 -10.03
CA LEU A 251 18.06 1.93 -10.79
C LEU A 251 19.08 1.45 -11.85
N ALA A 252 20.02 0.58 -11.46
CA ALA A 252 20.99 0.01 -12.37
C ALA A 252 20.33 -0.78 -13.50
N SER A 253 19.30 -1.57 -13.20
CA SER A 253 18.54 -2.33 -14.19
C SER A 253 17.79 -1.41 -15.15
N SER A 254 17.18 -0.33 -14.66
CA SER A 254 16.50 0.65 -15.53
C SER A 254 17.49 1.38 -16.43
N ILE A 255 18.63 1.81 -15.89
CA ILE A 255 19.71 2.45 -16.66
C ILE A 255 20.21 1.47 -17.72
N LEU A 256 20.46 0.21 -17.36
CA LEU A 256 20.91 -0.81 -18.30
C LEU A 256 19.89 -1.08 -19.42
N ALA A 257 18.59 -1.14 -19.09
CA ALA A 257 17.53 -1.31 -20.08
C ALA A 257 17.47 -0.13 -21.06
N ILE A 258 17.61 1.11 -20.56
CA ILE A 258 17.68 2.32 -21.38
C ILE A 258 18.91 2.27 -22.29
N LEU A 259 20.08 1.92 -21.75
CA LEU A 259 21.32 1.77 -22.51
C LEU A 259 21.16 0.71 -23.61
N PHE A 260 20.56 -0.45 -23.32
CA PHE A 260 20.29 -1.46 -24.33
C PHE A 260 19.32 -0.98 -25.41
N ALA A 261 18.28 -0.21 -25.06
CA ALA A 261 17.37 0.35 -26.05
C ALA A 261 18.08 1.32 -27.03
N PHE A 262 19.12 2.04 -26.58
CA PHE A 262 19.90 2.94 -27.44
C PHE A 262 21.06 2.26 -28.18
N LEU A 263 21.75 1.32 -27.52
CA LEU A 263 22.98 0.70 -28.03
C LEU A 263 22.73 -0.52 -28.90
N ILE A 264 21.58 -1.18 -28.76
CA ILE A 264 21.16 -2.26 -29.64
C ILE A 264 20.34 -1.62 -30.76
N PRO A 265 20.92 -1.35 -31.94
CA PRO A 265 20.13 -0.83 -33.05
C PRO A 265 18.99 -1.81 -33.33
N ASP A 266 17.79 -1.27 -33.56
CA ASP A 266 16.64 -1.99 -34.09
C ASP A 266 17.02 -2.62 -35.45
N ARG A 267 17.75 -3.74 -35.43
CA ARG A 267 18.08 -4.51 -36.63
C ARG A 267 16.87 -5.24 -37.20
N VAL A 268 15.71 -4.93 -36.66
CA VAL A 268 14.43 -5.53 -37.01
C VAL A 268 13.42 -4.38 -37.05
N ARG A 269 13.48 -3.58 -38.13
CA ARG A 269 12.26 -3.44 -38.94
C ARG A 269 11.74 -4.87 -39.07
N ALA A 270 10.78 -5.23 -38.22
CA ALA A 270 10.14 -6.54 -38.24
C ALA A 270 9.88 -6.85 -39.70
N ARG A 271 10.52 -7.91 -40.21
CA ARG A 271 10.26 -8.46 -41.53
C ARG A 271 8.75 -8.43 -41.72
N SER A 272 8.30 -7.47 -42.51
CA SER A 272 6.90 -7.28 -42.89
C SER A 272 6.42 -8.43 -43.79
N GLU A 273 7.24 -9.47 -44.00
CA GLU A 273 7.03 -10.54 -44.97
C GLU A 273 6.86 -11.93 -44.36
N ILE A 274 6.69 -12.08 -43.04
CA ILE A 274 6.18 -13.34 -42.48
C ILE A 274 4.88 -13.06 -41.74
N LEU A 275 3.92 -12.50 -42.48
CA LEU A 275 2.52 -12.85 -42.26
C LEU A 275 2.39 -14.34 -42.53
N LEU A 276 2.52 -15.18 -41.49
CA LEU A 276 1.98 -16.53 -41.56
C LEU A 276 0.52 -16.36 -42.01
N PRO A 277 0.12 -16.84 -43.21
CA PRO A 277 -1.27 -16.78 -43.60
C PRO A 277 -2.03 -17.57 -42.54
N PHE A 278 -2.87 -16.86 -41.78
CA PHE A 278 -3.83 -17.53 -40.92
C PHE A 278 -4.63 -18.45 -41.85
N PRO A 279 -4.76 -19.75 -41.55
CA PRO A 279 -5.60 -20.60 -42.36
C PRO A 279 -7.01 -20.04 -42.24
N GLU A 280 -7.49 -19.41 -43.31
CA GLU A 280 -8.90 -19.18 -43.52
C GLU A 280 -9.52 -20.57 -43.45
N ARG A 281 -10.22 -20.84 -42.34
CA ARG A 281 -11.16 -21.94 -42.34
C ARG A 281 -12.12 -21.63 -43.48
N GLU A 282 -12.06 -22.42 -44.54
CA GLU A 282 -13.14 -22.61 -45.51
C GLU A 282 -14.43 -22.90 -44.74
N LEU A 283 -15.14 -21.85 -44.34
CA LEU A 283 -16.48 -21.90 -43.77
C LEU A 283 -17.49 -21.21 -44.70
N GLN A 284 -17.11 -20.94 -45.95
CA GLN A 284 -18.00 -20.37 -46.97
C GLN A 284 -18.33 -21.31 -48.13
N GLY A 285 -17.87 -22.57 -48.12
CA GLY A 285 -18.19 -23.57 -49.16
C GLY A 285 -19.39 -24.47 -48.87
N ALA A 286 -19.84 -24.60 -47.62
CA ALA A 286 -20.77 -25.66 -47.22
C ALA A 286 -22.26 -25.27 -47.17
N TYR A 287 -22.61 -23.97 -47.20
CA TYR A 287 -24.01 -23.54 -47.05
C TYR A 287 -24.73 -23.20 -48.37
N VAL A 288 -24.10 -23.43 -49.53
CA VAL A 288 -24.71 -23.12 -50.84
C VAL A 288 -25.15 -24.38 -51.62
N ARG A 289 -24.87 -25.59 -51.12
CA ARG A 289 -25.23 -26.84 -51.82
C ARG A 289 -26.52 -27.55 -51.36
N GLU A 290 -27.21 -27.07 -50.32
CA GLU A 290 -28.49 -27.68 -49.88
C GLU A 290 -29.75 -26.86 -50.24
N ALA A 291 -29.61 -25.77 -51.00
CA ALA A 291 -30.75 -24.99 -51.51
C ALA A 291 -31.07 -25.25 -52.99
N ARG A 292 -30.46 -26.27 -53.61
CA ARG A 292 -30.77 -26.75 -54.96
C ARG A 292 -30.63 -28.28 -55.04
N SER A 293 -31.63 -28.98 -54.53
CA SER A 293 -32.03 -30.32 -54.98
C SER A 293 -33.52 -30.50 -54.70
#